data_AF-A0A061HZZ1-F1
#
_entry.id   AF-A0A061HZZ1-F1
#
_cell.length_a   1.000
_cell.length_b   1.000
_cell.length_c   1.000
_cell.angle_alpha   90.00
_cell.angle_beta   90.00
_cell.angle_gamma   90.00
#
_symmetry.space_group_name_H-M   'P 1'
#
loop_
_entity.id
_entity.type
_entity.pdbx_description
1 polymer ?
#
loop_
_entity_poly.entity_id
_entity_poly.type
_entity_poly.pdbx_seq_one_letter_code
_entity_poly.pdbx_strand_id
1 'polypeptide(L)'
;MSFQSEKDKQRLIQAAKLFFLHIKDLVSFINKFVELFNLKMKTQIRPMDLNEDSYIKDFFEQMVKNFKEMQAMVDKKHKQMQKESLCFNMVTAVEKCATVSPHNTAKEMFKNIQTPVIASVLRSPLLGSLETSLSLLIKFPIMGLRLSDLYREETKKQRGAATTEKSTSPESPQIMPEDALRKLRDALRTEDVDKPLKTAADELEQFVKTMEPTLEFLKKAIKIMEGDICPFGEAGAK
;
A
#
# COMPACT_ATOMS: atom_id res chain seq x y z
N MET A 1 6.71 -39.93 2.65
CA MET A 1 7.19 -38.61 2.17
C MET A 1 8.63 -38.42 2.62
N SER A 2 9.48 -37.77 1.83
CA SER A 2 10.87 -37.49 2.24
C SER A 2 10.93 -36.29 3.20
N PHE A 3 11.91 -36.27 4.11
CA PHE A 3 12.10 -35.16 5.06
C PHE A 3 12.24 -33.79 4.37
N GLN A 4 12.92 -33.76 3.22
CA GLN A 4 13.09 -32.55 2.41
C GLN A 4 11.75 -32.04 1.84
N SER A 5 10.88 -32.95 1.37
CA SER A 5 9.56 -32.57 0.85
C SER A 5 8.66 -31.97 1.94
N GLU A 6 8.74 -32.46 3.17
CA GLU A 6 7.99 -31.89 4.30
C GLU A 6 8.52 -30.49 4.65
N LYS A 7 9.84 -30.30 4.65
CA LYS A 7 10.46 -28.99 4.86
C LYS A 7 10.01 -27.97 3.81
N ASP A 8 10.00 -28.35 2.54
CA ASP A 8 9.57 -27.46 1.45
C ASP A 8 8.06 -27.16 1.50
N LYS A 9 7.23 -28.12 1.95
CA LYS A 9 5.81 -27.89 2.26
C LYS A 9 5.64 -26.81 3.34
N GLN A 10 6.37 -26.93 4.45
CA GLN A 10 6.30 -25.95 5.55
C GLN A 10 6.76 -24.55 5.13
N ARG A 11 7.83 -24.46 4.32
CA ARG A 11 8.29 -23.19 3.74
C ARG A 11 7.21 -22.52 2.90
N LEU A 12 6.57 -23.28 2.01
CA LEU A 12 5.48 -22.77 1.18
C LEU A 12 4.30 -22.25 2.02
N ILE A 13 3.90 -22.98 3.07
CA ILE A 13 2.84 -22.55 3.99
C ILE A 13 3.22 -21.23 4.69
N GLN A 14 4.46 -21.13 5.19
CA GLN A 14 4.93 -19.92 5.87
C GLN A 14 4.98 -18.72 4.91
N ALA A 15 5.48 -18.92 3.70
CA ALA A 15 5.52 -17.88 2.67
C ALA A 15 4.10 -17.42 2.27
N ALA A 16 3.13 -18.34 2.19
CA ALA A 16 1.73 -18.01 1.92
C ALA A 16 1.10 -17.18 3.04
N LYS A 17 1.34 -17.56 4.31
CA LYS A 17 0.89 -16.78 5.48
C LYS A 17 1.49 -15.37 5.48
N LEU A 18 2.81 -15.27 5.23
CA LEU A 18 3.49 -13.98 5.21
C LEU A 18 2.99 -13.10 4.05
N PHE A 19 2.78 -13.69 2.88
CA PHE A 19 2.18 -13.01 1.74
C PHE A 19 0.77 -12.48 2.07
N PHE A 20 -0.08 -13.31 2.68
CA PHE A 20 -1.42 -12.89 3.12
C PHE A 20 -1.36 -11.67 4.05
N LEU A 21 -0.46 -11.68 5.04
CA LEU A 21 -0.25 -10.56 5.94
C LEU A 21 0.23 -9.30 5.20
N HIS A 22 1.15 -9.45 4.25
CA HIS A 22 1.60 -8.32 3.44
C HIS A 22 0.51 -7.70 2.56
N ILE A 23 -0.44 -8.50 2.05
CA ILE A 23 -1.62 -7.95 1.35
C ILE A 23 -2.50 -7.14 2.30
N LYS A 24 -2.75 -7.63 3.51
CA LYS A 24 -3.50 -6.88 4.54
C LYS A 24 -2.78 -5.57 4.90
N ASP A 25 -1.47 -5.62 5.09
CA ASP A 25 -0.66 -4.44 5.36
C ASP A 25 -0.70 -3.44 4.20
N LEU A 26 -0.56 -3.90 2.95
CA LEU A 26 -0.64 -3.04 1.76
C LEU A 26 -1.99 -2.31 1.69
N VAL A 27 -3.10 -3.03 1.85
CA VAL A 27 -4.44 -2.42 1.81
C VAL A 27 -4.61 -1.41 2.95
N SER A 28 -4.19 -1.77 4.16
CA SER A 28 -4.24 -0.87 5.32
C SER A 28 -3.44 0.42 5.08
N PHE A 29 -2.18 0.30 4.64
CA PHE A 29 -1.31 1.44 4.39
C PHE A 29 -1.83 2.31 3.24
N ILE A 30 -2.32 1.71 2.17
CA ILE A 30 -2.88 2.47 1.05
C ILE A 30 -4.15 3.20 1.47
N ASN A 31 -5.04 2.57 2.23
CA ASN A 31 -6.23 3.24 2.75
C ASN A 31 -5.87 4.42 3.65
N LYS A 32 -4.89 4.24 4.55
CA LYS A 32 -4.36 5.34 5.37
C LYS A 32 -3.76 6.46 4.50
N PHE A 33 -3.00 6.11 3.47
CA PHE A 33 -2.44 7.06 2.52
C PHE A 33 -3.55 7.83 1.77
N VAL A 34 -4.59 7.14 1.30
CA VAL A 34 -5.77 7.72 0.63
C VAL A 34 -6.48 8.71 1.55
N GLU A 35 -6.71 8.35 2.81
CA GLU A 35 -7.35 9.23 3.79
C GLU A 35 -6.56 10.52 4.01
N LEU A 36 -5.26 10.40 4.24
CA LEU A 36 -4.35 11.53 4.42
C LEU A 36 -4.29 12.41 3.16
N PHE A 37 -4.24 11.78 1.99
CA PHE A 37 -4.26 12.48 0.71
C PHE A 37 -5.57 13.27 0.55
N ASN A 38 -6.71 12.65 0.79
CA ASN A 38 -8.03 13.29 0.72
C ASN A 38 -8.14 14.48 1.67
N LEU A 39 -7.67 14.33 2.91
CA LEU A 39 -7.65 15.40 3.90
C LEU A 39 -6.78 16.58 3.43
N LYS A 40 -5.55 16.30 3.00
CA LYS A 40 -4.56 17.33 2.66
C LYS A 40 -4.84 18.01 1.31
N MET A 41 -5.31 17.26 0.33
CA MET A 41 -5.57 17.75 -1.03
C MET A 41 -7.03 18.16 -1.24
N LYS A 42 -7.92 17.92 -0.26
CA LYS A 42 -9.37 18.16 -0.34
C LYS A 42 -9.99 17.39 -1.52
N THR A 43 -9.74 16.10 -1.57
CA THR A 43 -10.25 15.17 -2.60
C THR A 43 -11.14 14.10 -1.97
N GLN A 44 -11.77 13.26 -2.80
CA GLN A 44 -12.67 12.17 -2.37
C GLN A 44 -12.33 10.85 -3.07
N ILE A 45 -11.06 10.48 -3.09
CA ILE A 45 -10.60 9.19 -3.64
C ILE A 45 -11.13 8.09 -2.72
N ARG A 46 -11.79 7.09 -3.29
CA ARG A 46 -12.43 6.03 -2.51
C ARG A 46 -11.36 5.08 -1.93
N PRO A 47 -11.38 4.81 -0.60
CA PRO A 47 -10.58 3.74 -0.02
C PRO A 47 -10.94 2.38 -0.60
N MET A 48 -10.00 1.44 -0.49
CA MET A 48 -10.19 0.07 -0.93
C MET A 48 -10.89 -0.76 0.14
N ASP A 49 -11.65 -1.76 -0.31
CA ASP A 49 -12.21 -2.78 0.57
C ASP A 49 -11.46 -4.09 0.35
N LEU A 50 -11.16 -4.80 1.44
CA LEU A 50 -10.50 -6.10 1.38
C LEU A 50 -11.55 -7.20 1.44
N ASN A 51 -12.03 -7.62 0.27
CA ASN A 51 -12.86 -8.81 0.14
C ASN A 51 -11.97 -10.04 -0.14
N GLU A 52 -11.71 -10.88 0.86
CA GLU A 52 -10.81 -12.04 0.72
C GLU A 52 -11.19 -13.02 -0.41
N ASP A 53 -12.45 -13.00 -0.86
CA ASP A 53 -12.97 -13.83 -1.96
C ASP A 53 -12.74 -13.23 -3.36
N SER A 54 -12.27 -11.98 -3.44
CA SER A 54 -11.83 -11.36 -4.70
C SER A 54 -10.44 -11.88 -5.11
N TYR A 55 -10.12 -11.73 -6.40
CA TYR A 55 -8.80 -12.12 -6.88
C TYR A 55 -7.74 -11.18 -6.35
N ILE A 56 -6.55 -11.71 -6.06
CA ILE A 56 -5.41 -10.92 -5.61
C ILE A 56 -5.10 -9.80 -6.60
N LYS A 57 -5.23 -10.09 -7.90
CA LYS A 57 -5.09 -9.12 -8.99
C LYS A 57 -5.97 -7.89 -8.80
N ASP A 58 -7.22 -8.07 -8.38
CA ASP A 58 -8.20 -7.01 -8.26
C ASP A 58 -7.75 -5.97 -7.24
N PHE A 59 -7.12 -6.40 -6.14
CA PHE A 59 -6.55 -5.48 -5.15
C PHE A 59 -5.42 -4.67 -5.75
N PHE A 60 -4.43 -5.30 -6.39
CA PHE A 60 -3.32 -4.54 -6.98
C PHE A 60 -3.77 -3.58 -8.08
N GLU A 61 -4.73 -3.98 -8.92
CA GLU A 61 -5.31 -3.10 -9.94
C GLU A 61 -6.01 -1.90 -9.30
N GLN A 62 -6.75 -2.11 -8.21
CA GLN A 62 -7.40 -1.03 -7.48
C GLN A 62 -6.36 -0.12 -6.79
N MET A 63 -5.27 -0.66 -6.25
CA MET A 63 -4.16 0.12 -5.68
C MET A 63 -3.54 1.02 -6.75
N VAL A 64 -3.18 0.45 -7.90
CA VAL A 64 -2.63 1.19 -9.04
C VAL A 64 -3.59 2.28 -9.51
N LYS A 65 -4.89 1.98 -9.59
CA LYS A 65 -5.92 2.97 -9.95
C LYS A 65 -5.95 4.15 -8.98
N ASN A 66 -5.91 3.90 -7.67
CA ASN A 66 -5.87 4.96 -6.67
C ASN A 66 -4.64 5.86 -6.84
N PHE A 67 -3.46 5.29 -7.08
CA PHE A 67 -2.24 6.10 -7.31
C PHE A 67 -2.31 6.93 -8.60
N LYS A 68 -2.87 6.39 -9.69
CA LYS A 68 -3.10 7.15 -10.92
C LYS A 68 -4.07 8.31 -10.72
N GLU A 69 -5.14 8.09 -9.96
CA GLU A 69 -6.11 9.14 -9.64
C GLU A 69 -5.47 10.24 -8.78
N MET A 70 -4.69 9.87 -7.76
CA MET A 70 -3.92 10.83 -6.95
C MET A 70 -2.97 11.66 -7.79
N GLN A 71 -2.22 11.02 -8.68
CA GLN A 71 -1.28 11.70 -9.58
C GLN A 71 -2.00 12.72 -10.47
N ALA A 72 -3.11 12.33 -11.09
CA ALA A 72 -3.92 13.23 -11.92
C ALA A 72 -4.45 14.43 -11.11
N MET A 73 -4.85 14.22 -9.85
CA MET A 73 -5.32 15.28 -8.96
C MET A 73 -4.20 16.25 -8.57
N VAL A 74 -3.01 15.73 -8.25
CA VAL A 74 -1.81 16.55 -7.97
C VAL A 74 -1.46 17.40 -9.19
N ASP A 75 -1.44 16.82 -10.38
CA ASP A 75 -1.15 17.54 -11.63
C ASP A 75 -2.18 18.63 -11.93
N LYS A 76 -3.48 18.34 -11.73
CA LYS A 76 -4.56 19.32 -11.91
C LYS A 76 -4.41 20.49 -10.93
N LYS A 77 -4.21 20.20 -9.63
CA LYS A 77 -4.00 21.22 -8.58
C LYS A 77 -2.78 22.07 -8.87
N HIS A 78 -1.70 21.47 -9.32
CA HIS A 78 -0.48 22.19 -9.67
C HIS A 78 -0.69 23.14 -10.85
N LYS A 79 -1.33 22.68 -11.93
CA LYS A 79 -1.68 23.52 -13.09
C LYS A 79 -2.59 24.69 -12.68
N GLN A 80 -3.55 24.44 -11.80
CA GLN A 80 -4.42 25.47 -11.23
C GLN A 80 -3.60 26.50 -10.43
N MET A 81 -2.73 26.04 -9.52
CA MET A 81 -1.89 26.91 -8.71
C MET A 81 -0.92 27.76 -9.55
N GLN A 82 -0.34 27.21 -10.63
CA GLN A 82 0.48 27.99 -11.55
C GLN A 82 -0.34 29.10 -12.23
N LYS A 83 -1.56 28.78 -12.67
CA LYS A 83 -2.46 29.76 -13.30
C LYS A 83 -2.89 30.84 -12.30
N GLU A 84 -3.20 30.46 -11.06
CA GLU A 84 -3.58 31.39 -9.99
C GLU A 84 -2.40 32.25 -9.53
N SER A 85 -1.19 31.70 -9.46
CA SER A 85 0.04 32.45 -9.18
C SER A 85 0.30 33.52 -10.25
N LEU A 86 0.15 33.16 -11.53
CA LEU A 86 0.26 34.14 -12.62
C LEU A 86 -0.82 35.22 -12.51
N CYS A 87 -2.06 34.84 -12.19
CA CYS A 87 -3.17 35.79 -12.03
C CYS A 87 -2.97 36.69 -10.79
N PHE A 88 -2.49 36.14 -9.67
CA PHE A 88 -2.19 36.88 -8.44
C PHE A 88 -0.99 37.79 -8.62
N ASN A 89 0.05 37.39 -9.36
CA ASN A 89 1.18 38.27 -9.70
C ASN A 89 0.74 39.43 -10.59
N MET A 90 -0.23 39.23 -11.48
CA MET A 90 -0.85 40.32 -12.25
C MET A 90 -1.70 41.23 -11.35
N VAL A 91 -2.51 40.68 -10.45
CA VAL A 91 -3.36 41.46 -9.52
C VAL A 91 -2.52 42.21 -8.49
N THR A 92 -1.48 41.62 -7.92
CA THR A 92 -0.56 42.31 -6.99
C THR A 92 0.37 43.30 -7.67
N ALA A 93 0.66 43.14 -8.97
CA ALA A 93 1.28 44.23 -9.74
C ALA A 93 0.34 45.44 -9.86
N VAL A 94 -0.97 45.21 -9.91
CA VAL A 94 -2.02 46.27 -9.92
C VAL A 94 -2.30 46.80 -8.50
N GLU A 95 -2.33 45.95 -7.46
CA GLU A 95 -2.56 46.30 -6.05
C GLU A 95 -1.32 46.89 -5.36
N LYS A 96 -0.09 46.69 -5.87
CA LYS A 96 1.07 47.49 -5.40
C LYS A 96 0.93 48.98 -5.75
N CYS A 97 -0.07 49.36 -6.56
CA CYS A 97 -0.52 50.75 -6.69
C CYS A 97 -1.59 51.16 -5.65
N ALA A 98 -2.14 50.25 -4.84
CA ALA A 98 -3.18 50.54 -3.84
C ALA A 98 -3.00 49.68 -2.56
N THR A 99 -2.48 50.33 -1.51
CA THR A 99 -2.19 49.83 -0.15
C THR A 99 -3.28 49.01 0.54
N VAL A 100 -2.97 47.79 1.05
CA VAL A 100 -3.83 47.01 1.98
C VAL A 100 -3.02 46.28 3.09
N SER A 101 -3.65 46.17 4.27
CA SER A 101 -3.15 45.77 5.61
C SER A 101 -2.73 44.27 5.78
N PRO A 102 -1.76 43.93 6.68
CA PRO A 102 -1.02 42.65 6.66
C PRO A 102 -1.66 41.46 7.42
N HIS A 103 -2.64 41.70 8.29
CA HIS A 103 -2.93 40.74 9.38
C HIS A 103 -3.84 39.57 8.98
N ASN A 104 -4.75 39.75 8.00
CA ASN A 104 -5.59 38.68 7.45
C ASN A 104 -4.84 37.86 6.39
N THR A 105 -3.89 38.48 5.71
CA THR A 105 -3.09 37.90 4.64
C THR A 105 -2.20 36.76 5.15
N ALA A 106 -1.61 36.90 6.33
CA ALA A 106 -0.70 35.90 6.87
C ALA A 106 -1.36 34.53 7.12
N LYS A 107 -2.55 34.48 7.72
CA LYS A 107 -3.25 33.22 8.05
C LYS A 107 -3.76 32.49 6.80
N GLU A 108 -4.13 33.25 5.78
CA GLU A 108 -4.54 32.73 4.47
C GLU A 108 -3.31 32.26 3.66
N MET A 109 -2.21 33.02 3.70
CA MET A 109 -0.91 32.63 3.15
C MET A 109 -0.38 31.33 3.78
N PHE A 110 -0.47 31.14 5.11
CA PHE A 110 -0.02 29.91 5.77
C PHE A 110 -0.79 28.66 5.33
N LYS A 111 -2.13 28.75 5.18
CA LYS A 111 -2.94 27.65 4.61
C LYS A 111 -2.58 27.39 3.14
N ASN A 112 -2.25 28.46 2.39
CA ASN A 112 -1.82 28.39 1.01
C ASN A 112 -0.37 27.93 0.83
N ILE A 113 0.47 27.84 1.87
CA ILE A 113 1.85 27.36 1.80
C ILE A 113 1.95 25.85 2.08
N GLN A 114 1.12 25.29 2.97
CA GLN A 114 1.16 23.85 3.27
C GLN A 114 0.73 22.98 2.09
N THR A 115 -0.30 23.37 1.33
CA THR A 115 -0.76 22.59 0.17
C THR A 115 0.29 22.52 -0.94
N PRO A 116 1.02 23.59 -1.31
CA PRO A 116 2.15 23.53 -2.25
C PRO A 116 3.31 22.64 -1.79
N VAL A 117 3.68 22.66 -0.50
CA VAL A 117 4.78 21.82 0.01
C VAL A 117 4.41 20.34 -0.10
N ILE A 118 3.21 19.97 0.33
CA ILE A 118 2.70 18.60 0.22
C ILE A 118 2.53 18.21 -1.26
N ALA A 119 1.98 19.09 -2.10
CA ALA A 119 1.83 18.84 -3.53
C ALA A 119 3.18 18.67 -4.24
N SER A 120 4.23 19.39 -3.81
CA SER A 120 5.59 19.24 -4.35
C SER A 120 6.25 17.92 -3.94
N VAL A 121 6.06 17.51 -2.68
CA VAL A 121 6.51 16.19 -2.19
C VAL A 121 5.75 15.04 -2.86
N LEU A 122 4.44 15.20 -3.11
CA LEU A 122 3.63 14.21 -3.82
C LEU A 122 3.87 14.20 -5.35
N ARG A 123 4.37 15.30 -5.91
CA ARG A 123 4.85 15.41 -7.30
C ARG A 123 6.24 14.78 -7.50
N SER A 124 6.98 14.54 -6.41
CA SER A 124 8.23 13.77 -6.45
C SER A 124 7.95 12.36 -7.01
N PRO A 125 8.97 11.56 -7.40
CA PRO A 125 8.75 10.22 -7.94
C PRO A 125 8.00 9.26 -7.00
N LEU A 126 7.56 9.70 -5.81
CA LEU A 126 6.82 8.91 -4.84
C LEU A 126 5.57 8.22 -5.40
N LEU A 127 4.62 8.95 -5.99
CA LEU A 127 3.38 8.33 -6.52
C LEU A 127 3.68 7.44 -7.74
N GLY A 128 4.57 7.89 -8.64
CA GLY A 128 4.96 7.13 -9.84
C GLY A 128 5.78 5.87 -9.52
N SER A 129 6.67 5.93 -8.53
CA SER A 129 7.43 4.77 -8.06
C SER A 129 6.52 3.75 -7.39
N LEU A 130 5.52 4.19 -6.61
CA LEU A 130 4.52 3.30 -6.03
C LEU A 130 3.69 2.61 -7.10
N GLU A 131 3.19 3.37 -8.08
CA GLU A 131 2.44 2.83 -9.22
C GLU A 131 3.28 1.82 -10.02
N THR A 132 4.55 2.13 -10.29
CA THR A 132 5.48 1.24 -11.01
C THR A 132 5.73 -0.04 -10.23
N SER A 133 6.06 0.06 -8.94
CA SER A 133 6.32 -1.09 -8.08
C SER A 133 5.09 -2.00 -8.00
N LEU A 134 3.90 -1.44 -7.78
CA LEU A 134 2.65 -2.21 -7.75
C LEU A 134 2.33 -2.87 -9.11
N SER A 135 2.58 -2.16 -10.21
CA SER A 135 2.38 -2.70 -11.57
C SER A 135 3.31 -3.86 -11.89
N LEU A 136 4.53 -3.87 -11.33
CA LEU A 136 5.43 -5.01 -11.43
C LEU A 136 4.91 -6.21 -10.64
N LEU A 137 4.32 -5.98 -9.46
CA LEU A 137 3.74 -7.05 -8.63
C LEU A 137 2.56 -7.73 -9.34
N ILE A 138 1.75 -7.02 -10.14
CA ILE A 138 0.64 -7.60 -10.94
C ILE A 138 1.09 -8.68 -11.95
N LYS A 139 2.37 -8.72 -12.31
CA LYS A 139 2.87 -9.70 -13.29
C LYS A 139 3.13 -11.08 -12.70
N PHE A 140 3.01 -11.25 -11.39
CA PHE A 140 3.31 -12.52 -10.73
C PHE A 140 2.18 -13.55 -10.91
N PRO A 141 2.50 -14.85 -11.07
CA PRO A 141 1.49 -15.90 -11.32
C PRO A 141 0.41 -16.04 -10.23
N ILE A 142 0.74 -15.68 -8.98
CA ILE A 142 -0.17 -15.75 -7.83
C ILE A 142 -1.42 -14.87 -7.95
N MET A 143 -1.44 -13.91 -8.89
CA MET A 143 -2.52 -12.96 -9.09
C MET A 143 -3.87 -13.60 -9.43
N GLY A 144 -3.86 -14.82 -9.98
CA GLY A 144 -5.08 -15.58 -10.30
C GLY A 144 -5.75 -16.28 -9.11
N LEU A 145 -5.14 -16.25 -7.91
CA LEU A 145 -5.72 -16.82 -6.70
C LEU A 145 -6.56 -15.79 -5.94
N ARG A 146 -7.49 -16.27 -5.11
CA ARG A 146 -8.16 -15.46 -4.11
C ARG A 146 -7.31 -15.40 -2.85
N LEU A 147 -7.47 -14.35 -2.05
CA LEU A 147 -6.75 -14.25 -0.79
C LEU A 147 -7.18 -15.36 0.19
N SER A 148 -8.48 -15.71 0.16
CA SER A 148 -9.05 -16.82 0.93
C SER A 148 -8.56 -18.21 0.49
N ASP A 149 -8.03 -18.35 -0.74
CA ASP A 149 -7.38 -19.60 -1.19
C ASP A 149 -6.00 -19.82 -0.55
N LEU A 150 -5.34 -18.75 -0.11
CA LEU A 150 -3.99 -18.82 0.48
C LEU A 150 -4.02 -19.07 1.98
N TYR A 151 -4.92 -18.37 2.65
CA TYR A 151 -5.03 -18.42 4.08
C TYR A 151 -6.40 -17.89 4.46
N ARG A 152 -7.14 -18.67 5.22
CA ARG A 152 -8.40 -18.24 5.81
C ARG A 152 -8.15 -18.02 7.28
N GLU A 153 -8.27 -16.78 7.73
CA GLU A 153 -8.35 -16.52 9.15
C GLU A 153 -9.62 -17.24 9.63
N GLU A 154 -9.49 -18.27 10.48
CA GLU A 154 -10.65 -18.89 11.11
C GLU A 154 -11.34 -17.82 11.96
N THR A 155 -12.31 -17.13 11.36
CA THR A 155 -13.27 -16.34 12.12
C THR A 155 -13.88 -17.33 13.11
N LYS A 156 -13.74 -17.01 14.41
CA LYS A 156 -14.30 -17.73 15.55
C LYS A 156 -15.82 -17.90 15.45
N LYS A 157 -16.30 -18.67 14.48
CA LYS A 157 -17.68 -19.10 14.38
C LYS A 157 -17.68 -20.58 14.65
N GLN A 158 -18.19 -20.89 15.84
CA GLN A 158 -18.69 -22.18 16.30
C GLN A 158 -17.72 -23.07 17.08
N ARG A 159 -17.21 -22.56 18.22
CA ARG A 159 -17.05 -23.38 19.43
C ARG A 159 -18.20 -23.06 20.37
N GLY A 160 -19.40 -23.47 19.97
CA GLY A 160 -20.58 -23.44 20.83
C GLY A 160 -20.68 -24.76 21.60
N ALA A 161 -20.72 -24.63 22.94
CA ALA A 161 -21.08 -25.64 23.93
C ALA A 161 -20.13 -26.83 24.13
N ALA A 162 -19.17 -26.67 25.05
CA ALA A 162 -19.03 -27.57 26.20
C ALA A 162 -18.10 -26.93 27.25
N THR A 163 -18.52 -27.05 28.50
CA THR A 163 -17.93 -26.59 29.75
C THR A 163 -16.46 -26.95 29.96
N THR A 164 -15.75 -26.01 30.60
CA THR A 164 -14.63 -26.19 31.55
C THR A 164 -13.45 -27.06 31.08
N GLU A 165 -12.30 -26.44 30.82
CA GLU A 165 -11.08 -26.60 31.63
C GLU A 165 -9.88 -25.83 31.03
N LYS A 166 -9.07 -25.34 31.96
CA LYS A 166 -7.88 -24.53 31.78
C LYS A 166 -6.79 -25.38 31.11
N SER A 167 -6.45 -25.09 29.85
CA SER A 167 -5.21 -25.58 29.25
C SER A 167 -4.57 -24.48 28.40
N THR A 168 -3.38 -24.07 28.80
CA THR A 168 -2.45 -23.28 28.00
C THR A 168 -1.93 -24.19 26.90
N SER A 169 -2.67 -24.32 25.80
CA SER A 169 -2.21 -25.05 24.62
C SER A 169 -1.34 -24.14 23.76
N PRO A 170 -0.17 -24.59 23.27
CA PRO A 170 0.50 -23.91 22.19
C PRO A 170 -0.46 -23.85 21.00
N GLU A 171 -0.50 -22.69 20.37
CA GLU A 171 -1.28 -22.37 19.18
C GLU A 171 -1.10 -23.51 18.15
N SER A 172 -2.18 -24.26 17.91
CA SER A 172 -2.17 -25.35 16.92
C SER A 172 -1.65 -24.78 15.60
N PRO A 173 -0.61 -25.38 14.97
CA PRO A 173 -0.12 -24.90 13.70
C PRO A 173 -1.26 -25.02 12.70
N GLN A 174 -1.87 -23.89 12.33
CA GLN A 174 -2.96 -23.86 11.35
C GLN A 174 -2.50 -24.59 10.09
N ILE A 175 -3.12 -25.74 9.85
CA ILE A 175 -2.85 -26.61 8.71
C ILE A 175 -3.60 -25.99 7.55
N MET A 176 -2.84 -25.45 6.59
CA MET A 176 -3.42 -25.04 5.31
C MET A 176 -4.01 -26.29 4.64
N PRO A 177 -5.29 -26.29 4.23
CA PRO A 177 -5.90 -27.47 3.62
C PRO A 177 -5.09 -27.94 2.42
N GLU A 178 -4.93 -29.26 2.25
CA GLU A 178 -4.21 -29.86 1.12
C GLU A 178 -4.72 -29.35 -0.25
N ASP A 179 -6.01 -29.01 -0.36
CA ASP A 179 -6.60 -28.40 -1.55
C ASP A 179 -6.07 -26.99 -1.83
N ALA A 180 -5.92 -26.16 -0.80
CA ALA A 180 -5.35 -24.81 -0.90
C ALA A 180 -3.86 -24.87 -1.27
N LEU A 181 -3.12 -25.80 -0.66
CA LEU A 181 -1.72 -26.10 -1.01
C LEU A 181 -1.55 -26.48 -2.47
N ARG A 182 -2.43 -27.35 -2.98
CA ARG A 182 -2.44 -27.75 -4.38
C ARG A 182 -2.73 -26.58 -5.30
N LYS A 183 -3.79 -25.80 -5.04
CA LYS A 183 -4.10 -24.59 -5.82
C LYS A 183 -2.95 -23.60 -5.85
N LEU A 184 -2.31 -23.35 -4.71
CA LEU A 184 -1.17 -22.44 -4.60
C LEU A 184 0.01 -22.92 -5.46
N ARG A 185 0.37 -24.20 -5.33
CA ARG A 185 1.43 -24.81 -6.13
C ARG A 185 1.11 -24.73 -7.62
N ASP A 186 -0.13 -25.02 -8.00
CA ASP A 186 -0.56 -25.04 -9.40
C ASP A 186 -0.57 -23.62 -10.00
N ALA A 187 -0.92 -22.60 -9.22
CA ALA A 187 -0.87 -21.19 -9.65
C ALA A 187 0.56 -20.64 -9.81
N LEU A 188 1.52 -21.16 -9.03
CA LEU A 188 2.95 -20.83 -9.17
C LEU A 188 3.64 -21.65 -10.27
N ARG A 189 2.88 -22.45 -11.03
CA ARG A 189 3.45 -23.22 -12.14
C ARG A 189 3.70 -22.31 -13.34
N THR A 190 4.93 -22.32 -13.85
CA THR A 190 5.30 -21.71 -15.13
C THR A 190 5.67 -22.85 -16.09
N GLU A 191 4.70 -23.26 -16.90
CA GLU A 191 4.78 -24.28 -17.98
C GLU A 191 5.27 -25.71 -17.63
N ASP A 192 4.44 -26.66 -18.06
CA ASP A 192 4.57 -28.09 -18.38
C ASP A 192 5.56 -29.08 -17.72
N VAL A 193 6.15 -28.78 -16.56
CA VAL A 193 6.80 -29.82 -15.73
C VAL A 193 6.25 -29.78 -14.31
N ASP A 194 6.07 -30.95 -13.69
CA ASP A 194 5.78 -31.07 -12.25
C ASP A 194 6.87 -30.32 -11.47
N LYS A 195 6.59 -29.06 -11.10
CA LYS A 195 7.50 -28.28 -10.28
C LYS A 195 7.56 -28.91 -8.89
N PRO A 196 8.75 -29.22 -8.36
CA PRO A 196 8.90 -29.63 -6.97
C PRO A 196 8.33 -28.56 -6.04
N LEU A 197 7.76 -28.95 -4.89
CA LEU A 197 7.31 -28.05 -3.82
C LEU A 197 8.33 -26.94 -3.51
N LYS A 198 9.61 -27.26 -3.62
CA LYS A 198 10.74 -26.34 -3.48
C LYS A 198 10.61 -25.10 -4.38
N THR A 199 10.30 -25.26 -5.67
CA THR A 199 10.25 -24.13 -6.62
C THR A 199 9.09 -23.20 -6.30
N ALA A 200 7.93 -23.75 -5.95
CA ALA A 200 6.79 -22.94 -5.52
C ALA A 200 7.12 -22.16 -4.22
N ALA A 201 7.81 -22.78 -3.27
CA ALA A 201 8.26 -22.09 -2.06
C ALA A 201 9.26 -20.97 -2.39
N ASP A 202 10.27 -21.25 -3.22
CA ASP A 202 11.29 -20.28 -3.62
C ASP A 202 10.67 -19.06 -4.34
N GLU A 203 9.71 -19.28 -5.24
CA GLU A 203 9.01 -18.21 -5.96
C GLU A 203 8.16 -17.33 -5.05
N LEU A 204 7.41 -17.94 -4.12
CA LEU A 204 6.57 -17.19 -3.19
C LEU A 204 7.41 -16.42 -2.18
N GLU A 205 8.49 -17.01 -1.66
CA GLU A 205 9.46 -16.32 -0.80
C GLU A 205 10.11 -15.13 -1.52
N GLN A 206 10.50 -15.30 -2.79
CA GLN A 206 11.03 -14.20 -3.58
C GLN A 206 9.99 -13.10 -3.82
N PHE A 207 8.74 -13.46 -4.03
CA PHE A 207 7.67 -12.50 -4.21
C PHE A 207 7.42 -11.69 -2.93
N VAL A 208 7.32 -12.37 -1.78
CA VAL A 208 7.22 -11.73 -0.47
C VAL A 208 8.36 -10.73 -0.25
N LYS A 209 9.62 -11.13 -0.52
CA LYS A 209 10.78 -10.24 -0.44
C LYS A 209 10.68 -9.03 -1.38
N THR A 210 10.05 -9.19 -2.53
CA THR A 210 9.84 -8.09 -3.49
C THR A 210 8.78 -7.09 -3.02
N MET A 211 7.85 -7.52 -2.15
CA MET A 211 6.83 -6.64 -1.56
C MET A 211 7.39 -5.77 -0.41
N GLU A 212 8.36 -6.27 0.36
CA GLU A 212 8.92 -5.57 1.53
C GLU A 212 9.38 -4.13 1.21
N PRO A 213 10.15 -3.85 0.14
CA PRO A 213 10.51 -2.48 -0.21
C PRO A 213 9.31 -1.57 -0.48
N THR A 214 8.24 -2.12 -1.08
CA THR A 214 7.01 -1.36 -1.38
C THR A 214 6.28 -1.00 -0.08
N LEU A 215 6.19 -1.93 0.87
CA LEU A 215 5.62 -1.70 2.20
C LEU A 215 6.40 -0.63 2.97
N GLU A 216 7.73 -0.73 3.01
CA GLU A 216 8.57 0.26 3.69
C GLU A 216 8.50 1.63 3.04
N PHE A 217 8.41 1.68 1.70
CA PHE A 217 8.21 2.92 0.99
C PHE A 217 6.86 3.57 1.32
N LEU A 218 5.77 2.79 1.35
CA LEU A 218 4.44 3.27 1.77
C LEU A 218 4.45 3.81 3.19
N LYS A 219 5.04 3.08 4.16
CA LYS A 219 5.16 3.54 5.55
C LYS A 219 5.88 4.88 5.64
N LYS A 220 7.00 5.04 4.92
CA LYS A 220 7.72 6.32 4.87
C LYS A 220 6.85 7.42 4.26
N ALA A 221 6.15 7.13 3.16
CA ALA A 221 5.26 8.08 2.51
C ALA A 221 4.10 8.53 3.41
N ILE A 222 3.54 7.63 4.22
CA ILE A 222 2.53 7.94 5.24
C ILE A 222 3.10 8.89 6.29
N LYS A 223 4.27 8.58 6.88
CA LYS A 223 4.92 9.46 7.88
C LYS A 223 5.18 10.87 7.34
N ILE A 224 5.67 10.95 6.10
CA ILE A 224 5.84 12.21 5.36
C ILE A 224 4.54 13.01 5.31
N MET A 225 3.43 12.33 5.02
CA MET A 225 2.10 12.94 4.99
C MET A 225 1.46 13.13 6.36
N GLU A 226 1.91 12.50 7.43
CA GLU A 226 1.43 12.81 8.78
C GLU A 226 2.10 14.08 9.33
N GLY A 227 3.24 14.47 8.75
CA GLY A 227 3.99 15.67 9.14
C GLY A 227 5.22 15.36 9.98
N ASP A 228 5.64 14.09 10.07
CA ASP A 228 6.84 13.64 10.79
C ASP A 228 8.16 13.98 10.07
N ILE A 229 8.21 15.08 9.31
CA ILE A 229 9.46 15.59 8.73
C ILE A 229 9.76 16.95 9.33
N CYS A 230 10.80 16.99 10.17
CA CYS A 230 11.74 18.11 10.15
C CYS A 230 12.50 18.04 8.80
N PRO A 231 12.29 18.98 7.87
CA PRO A 231 13.10 19.06 6.68
C PRO A 231 14.31 19.93 7.00
N PHE A 232 15.49 19.51 6.53
CA PHE A 232 16.81 20.13 6.75
C PHE A 232 17.43 19.80 8.11
N GLY A 233 18.26 18.73 8.13
CA GLY A 233 19.52 18.86 8.84
C GLY A 233 20.24 20.05 8.23
N GLU A 234 20.49 21.07 9.05
CA GLU A 234 21.31 22.22 8.71
C GLU A 234 22.56 21.75 7.98
N ALA A 235 22.74 22.22 6.74
CA ALA A 235 24.07 22.34 6.19
C ALA A 235 24.83 23.21 7.18
N GLY A 236 25.84 22.62 7.83
CA GLY A 236 26.66 23.27 8.84
C GLY A 236 27.13 24.64 8.36
N ALA A 237 26.61 25.68 9.00
CA ALA A 237 27.18 27.01 8.97
C ALA A 237 28.05 27.17 10.21
N LYS A 238 29.33 26.80 10.09
CA LYS A 238 30.51 27.56 10.52
C LYS A 238 31.78 26.76 10.32
#